data_AF-A0A366MQP8-F1
#
_entry.id   AF-A0A366MQP8-F1
#
_cell.length_a   1.000
_cell.length_b   1.000
_cell.length_c   1.000
_cell.angle_alpha   90.00
_cell.angle_beta   90.00
_cell.angle_gamma   90.00
#
_symmetry.space_group_name_H-M   'P 1'
#
loop_
_entity.id
_entity.type
_entity.pdbx_description
1 polymer ?
#
loop_
_entity_poly.entity_id
_entity_poly.type
_entity_poly.pdbx_seq_one_letter_code
_entity_poly.pdbx_strand_id
1 'polypeptide(L)'
;MKKIAIFFIVSSIFLFAAEPKIDIKVGCIETKLNETTSIISCPSAEYKVIFELSGSKRAVDEPVIIEKIGEVKPVIINYGNR
;
A
#
# COMPACT_ATOMS: atom_id res chain seq x y z
N MET A 1 25.50 29.30 -37.46
CA MET A 1 24.15 28.99 -37.97
C MET A 1 23.71 27.67 -37.34
N LYS A 2 22.74 27.72 -36.42
CA LYS A 2 21.43 27.03 -36.56
C LYS A 2 21.60 25.49 -36.72
N LYS A 3 21.18 24.62 -35.81
CA LYS A 3 20.27 24.72 -34.68
C LYS A 3 20.55 23.56 -33.73
N ILE A 4 20.52 23.86 -32.44
CA ILE A 4 20.35 22.89 -31.36
C ILE A 4 18.98 22.23 -31.57
N ALA A 5 19.00 20.94 -31.83
CA ALA A 5 17.84 20.10 -32.10
C ALA A 5 18.31 18.67 -31.76
N ILE A 6 17.74 17.90 -30.84
CA ILE A 6 16.45 17.93 -30.18
C ILE A 6 16.67 17.31 -28.79
N PHE A 7 16.55 18.14 -27.76
CA PHE A 7 16.25 17.71 -26.39
C PHE A 7 14.81 17.18 -26.41
N PHE A 8 14.58 15.88 -26.60
CA PHE A 8 13.27 15.24 -26.33
C PHE A 8 13.43 13.71 -26.32
N ILE A 9 14.23 13.20 -25.37
CA ILE A 9 14.18 11.78 -24.99
C ILE A 9 13.93 11.73 -23.48
N VAL A 10 12.88 12.41 -23.04
CA VAL A 10 12.39 12.38 -21.66
C VAL A 10 10.87 12.35 -21.74
N SER A 11 10.28 11.17 -21.95
CA SER A 11 8.93 10.83 -21.47
C SER A 11 8.47 9.49 -22.04
N SER A 12 8.93 8.38 -21.49
CA SER A 12 8.12 7.16 -21.46
C SER A 12 8.71 6.13 -20.50
N ILE A 13 9.13 6.57 -19.31
CA ILE A 13 9.04 5.67 -18.16
C ILE A 13 7.62 5.89 -17.68
N PHE A 14 6.67 5.17 -18.28
CA PHE A 14 5.38 4.99 -17.64
C PHE A 14 5.70 4.33 -16.31
N LEU A 15 5.77 5.15 -15.25
CA LEU A 15 5.56 4.66 -13.91
C LEU A 15 4.20 3.97 -13.97
N PHE A 16 4.24 2.64 -14.01
CA PHE A 16 3.13 1.87 -13.53
C PHE A 16 2.85 2.41 -12.13
N ALA A 17 1.81 3.24 -12.03
CA ALA A 17 1.05 3.36 -10.81
C ALA A 17 0.43 1.98 -10.60
N ALA A 18 1.27 1.04 -10.17
CA ALA A 18 0.79 -0.15 -9.50
C ALA A 18 -0.03 0.42 -8.35
N GLU A 19 -1.35 0.25 -8.46
CA GLU A 19 -2.28 0.37 -7.36
C GLU A 19 -1.59 -0.11 -6.08
N PRO A 20 -1.81 0.54 -4.92
CA PRO A 20 -1.14 0.17 -3.69
C PRO A 20 -1.47 -1.28 -3.33
N LYS A 21 -0.68 -2.20 -3.88
CA LYS A 21 -0.57 -3.57 -3.42
C LYS A 21 0.12 -3.40 -2.08
N ILE A 22 -0.69 -3.38 -1.03
CA ILE A 22 -0.17 -3.52 0.32
C ILE A 22 0.62 -4.82 0.30
N ASP A 23 1.94 -4.71 0.19
CA ASP A 23 2.82 -5.85 0.22
C ASP A 23 2.90 -6.26 1.69
N ILE A 24 1.94 -7.09 2.12
CA ILE A 24 1.77 -7.57 3.51
C ILE A 24 3.06 -8.27 4.01
N LYS A 25 4.00 -8.59 3.10
CA LYS A 25 5.25 -9.31 3.37
C LYS A 25 6.25 -8.56 4.26
N VAL A 26 6.13 -7.24 4.46
CA VAL A 26 7.08 -6.50 5.31
C VAL A 26 6.38 -5.92 6.55
N GLY A 27 6.20 -6.77 7.55
CA GLY A 27 5.84 -6.35 8.91
C GLY A 27 4.39 -5.93 9.13
N CYS A 28 3.48 -6.18 8.18
CA CYS A 28 2.06 -5.96 8.38
C CYS A 28 1.41 -7.20 9.03
N ILE A 29 0.58 -6.98 10.04
CA ILE A 29 -0.18 -8.04 10.72
C ILE A 29 -1.65 -7.94 10.27
N GLU A 30 -2.21 -9.04 9.79
CA GLU A 30 -3.63 -9.12 9.48
C GLU A 30 -4.42 -9.60 10.69
N THR A 31 -5.47 -8.86 11.06
CA THR A 31 -6.47 -9.23 12.07
C THR A 31 -7.81 -9.44 11.38
N LYS A 32 -8.26 -10.69 11.29
CA LYS A 32 -9.56 -11.06 10.71
C LYS A 32 -10.69 -10.66 11.66
N LEU A 33 -11.57 -9.76 11.24
CA LEU A 33 -12.77 -9.38 12.01
C LEU A 33 -13.96 -10.29 11.67
N ASN A 34 -14.13 -10.58 10.38
CA ASN A 34 -15.12 -11.53 9.87
C ASN A 34 -14.64 -12.10 8.52
N GLU A 35 -15.50 -12.84 7.82
CA GLU A 35 -15.13 -13.46 6.53
C GLU A 35 -14.78 -12.43 5.44
N THR A 36 -15.46 -11.29 5.43
CA THR A 36 -15.29 -10.21 4.44
C THR A 36 -14.37 -9.09 4.88
N THR A 37 -13.98 -8.99 6.15
CA THR A 37 -13.35 -7.79 6.71
C THR A 37 -12.15 -8.18 7.55
N SER A 38 -11.03 -7.53 7.27
CA SER A 38 -9.82 -7.60 8.10
C SER A 38 -9.27 -6.22 8.37
N ILE A 39 -8.50 -6.10 9.44
CA ILE A 39 -7.61 -4.97 9.68
C ILE A 39 -6.20 -5.41 9.31
N ILE A 40 -5.50 -4.61 8.52
CA ILE A 40 -4.07 -4.77 8.22
C ILE A 40 -3.32 -3.67 8.98
N SER A 41 -2.63 -4.06 10.03
CA SER A 41 -1.80 -3.17 10.85
C SER A 41 -0.38 -3.21 10.31
N CYS A 42 0.04 -2.15 9.62
CA CYS A 42 1.41 -1.99 9.13
C CYS A 42 2.19 -1.01 10.03
N PRO A 43 3.54 -1.04 10.02
CA PRO A 43 4.35 -0.12 10.83
C PRO A 43 4.12 1.36 10.54
N SER A 44 3.57 1.70 9.36
CA SER A 44 3.28 3.06 8.93
C SER A 44 1.84 3.50 9.18
N ALA A 45 0.88 2.57 9.13
CA ALA A 45 -0.53 2.87 9.17
C ALA A 45 -1.38 1.61 9.38
N GLU A 46 -2.60 1.82 9.83
CA GLU A 46 -3.61 0.78 9.93
C GLU A 46 -4.64 0.94 8.82
N TYR A 47 -5.00 -0.18 8.20
CA TYR A 47 -5.96 -0.25 7.10
C TYR A 47 -7.09 -1.19 7.44
N LYS A 48 -8.33 -0.80 7.18
CA LYS A 48 -9.47 -1.70 7.10
C LYS A 48 -9.61 -2.17 5.66
N VAL A 49 -9.66 -3.48 5.48
CA VAL A 49 -9.81 -4.10 4.17
C VAL A 49 -11.11 -4.88 4.14
N ILE A 50 -11.93 -4.60 3.12
CA ILE A 50 -13.18 -5.30 2.84
C ILE A 50 -12.96 -6.11 1.56
N PHE A 51 -13.00 -7.43 1.71
CA PHE A 51 -12.92 -8.43 0.67
C PHE A 51 -14.32 -8.78 0.15
N GLU A 52 -14.41 -8.93 -1.15
CA GLU A 52 -15.56 -9.57 -1.77
C GLU A 52 -15.50 -11.09 -1.57
N LEU A 53 -16.66 -11.71 -1.39
CA LEU A 53 -16.76 -13.16 -1.29
C LEU A 53 -17.13 -13.75 -2.64
N SER A 54 -16.37 -14.76 -3.07
CA SER A 54 -16.79 -15.68 -4.12
C SER A 54 -17.32 -16.94 -3.43
N GLY A 55 -18.64 -16.98 -3.21
CA GLY A 55 -19.29 -18.03 -2.43
C GLY A 55 -18.93 -17.96 -0.95
N SER A 56 -18.17 -18.93 -0.44
CA SER A 56 -17.76 -19.03 0.97
C SER A 56 -16.31 -18.64 1.24
N LYS A 57 -15.56 -18.21 0.21
CA LYS A 57 -14.15 -17.84 0.31
C LYS A 57 -13.95 -16.41 -0.20
N ARG A 58 -12.90 -15.76 0.29
CA ARG A 58 -12.46 -14.45 -0.22
C ARG A 58 -12.08 -14.60 -1.69
N ALA A 59 -12.64 -13.73 -2.51
CA ALA A 59 -12.29 -13.66 -3.92
C ALA A 59 -10.88 -13.05 -4.03
N VAL A 60 -9.91 -13.88 -4.44
CA VAL A 60 -8.50 -13.48 -4.53
C VAL A 60 -8.26 -12.54 -5.72
N ASP A 61 -9.11 -12.66 -6.75
CA ASP A 61 -8.99 -11.92 -8.02
C ASP A 61 -9.90 -10.69 -8.08
N GLU A 62 -10.72 -10.45 -7.06
CA GLU A 62 -11.62 -9.29 -7.01
C GLU A 62 -10.95 -8.11 -6.27
N PRO A 63 -11.27 -6.87 -6.67
CA PRO A 63 -10.73 -5.69 -6.01
C PRO A 63 -11.20 -5.62 -4.56
N VAL A 64 -10.26 -5.30 -3.66
CA VAL A 64 -10.54 -5.09 -2.25
C VAL A 64 -10.73 -3.61 -1.95
N ILE A 65 -11.68 -3.28 -1.07
CA ILE A 65 -11.84 -1.90 -0.59
C ILE A 65 -10.88 -1.71 0.56
N ILE A 66 -9.95 -0.77 0.43
CA ILE A 66 -8.95 -0.44 1.44
C ILE A 66 -9.23 0.96 1.98
N GLU A 67 -9.44 1.05 3.29
CA GLU A 67 -9.69 2.30 4.01
C GLU A 67 -8.61 2.49 5.08
N LYS A 68 -7.90 3.63 5.05
CA LYS A 68 -6.93 3.95 6.11
C LYS A 68 -7.69 4.35 7.38
N ILE A 69 -7.52 3.59 8.46
CA ILE A 69 -8.23 3.81 9.74
C ILE A 69 -7.34 4.42 10.82
N GLY A 70 -6.02 4.40 10.64
CA GLY A 70 -5.09 4.92 11.64
C GLY A 70 -3.71 5.25 11.09
N GLU A 71 -3.04 6.19 11.74
CA GLU A 71 -1.61 6.48 11.52
C GLU A 71 -0.82 5.97 12.73
N VAL A 72 0.20 5.16 12.46
CA VAL A 72 1.14 4.74 13.49
C VAL A 72 2.19 5.84 13.61
N LYS A 73 2.17 6.57 14.73
CA LYS A 73 3.22 7.55 15.00
C LYS A 73 4.55 6.81 15.13
N PRO A 74 5.62 7.24 14.44
CA PRO A 74 6.92 6.62 14.60
C PRO A 74 7.36 6.76 16.06
N VAL A 75 7.74 5.64 16.68
CA VAL A 75 8.36 5.67 18.00
C VAL A 75 9.75 6.28 17.84
N ILE A 76 9.91 7.55 18.22
CA ILE A 76 11.21 8.20 18.25
C ILE A 76 11.97 7.63 19.45
N ILE A 77 12.84 6.64 19.21
CA ILE A 77 13.77 6.17 20.23
C ILE A 77 14.89 7.21 20.33
N ASN A 78 14.81 8.08 21.34
CA ASN A 78 15.90 9.00 21.65
C ASN A 78 17.00 8.21 22.36
N TYR A 79 18.02 7.79 21.60
CA TYR A 79 19.29 7.33 22.17
C TYR A 79 20.05 8.56 22.67
N GLY A 80 19.56 9.15 23.77
CA GLY A 80 20.25 10.22 24.48
C GLY A 80 21.60 9.71 24.96
N ASN A 81 22.66 10.26 24.35
CA ASN A 81 24.07 10.08 24.66
C ASN A 81 24.32 9.90 26.16
N ARG A 82 25.04 8.83 26.51
CA ARG A 82 25.68 8.67 27.82
C ARG A 82 27.17 8.88 27.68
#